data_AF-A0A2W6TH66-F1
#
_entry.id   AF-A0A2W6TH66-F1
#
_cell.length_a   1.000
_cell.length_b   1.000
_cell.length_c   1.000
_cell.angle_alpha   90.00
_cell.angle_beta   90.00
_cell.angle_gamma   90.00
#
_symmetry.space_group_name_H-M   'P 1'
#
loop_
_entity.id
_entity.type
_entity.pdbx_description
1 polymer ?
#
loop_
_entity_poly.entity_id
_entity_poly.type
_entity_poly.pdbx_seq_one_letter_code
_entity_poly.pdbx_strand_id
1 'polypeptide(L)' 'RKFIKALKTKGIEALTFATQLDEAVAEGVITQDERKLLEELREITMDTITVDDFEPHELRSAGYYDLPGKQRPQPQQAA' A
#
# COMPACT_ATOMS: atom_id res chain seq x y z
N ARG A 1 12.00 -16.91 3.34
CA ARG A 1 11.54 -16.86 4.76
C ARG A 1 12.57 -16.28 5.75
N LYS A 2 13.88 -16.34 5.46
CA LYS A 2 14.96 -15.81 6.33
C LYS A 2 14.83 -14.31 6.65
N PHE A 3 14.65 -13.45 5.65
CA PHE A 3 14.42 -12.01 5.85
C PHE A 3 13.24 -11.70 6.79
N ILE A 4 12.07 -12.31 6.55
CA ILE A 4 10.88 -12.16 7.43
C ILE A 4 11.14 -12.66 8.84
N LYS A 5 11.95 -13.71 9.01
CA LYS A 5 12.34 -14.17 10.36
C LYS A 5 13.20 -13.12 11.06
N ALA A 6 14.20 -12.56 10.39
CA ALA A 6 15.07 -11.52 10.95
C ALA A 6 14.29 -10.25 11.35
N LEU A 7 13.33 -9.83 10.53
CA LEU A 7 12.40 -8.74 10.87
C LEU A 7 11.60 -9.03 12.14
N LYS A 8 11.13 -10.27 12.32
CA LYS A 8 10.29 -10.66 13.47
C LYS A 8 11.08 -10.92 14.75
N THR A 9 12.35 -11.33 14.64
CA THR A 9 13.20 -11.64 15.80
C THR A 9 13.98 -10.44 16.32
N LYS A 10 13.65 -9.21 15.90
CA LYS A 10 14.33 -7.95 16.25
C LYS A 10 15.80 -7.86 15.77
N GLY A 11 16.14 -8.50 14.65
CA GLY A 11 17.47 -8.31 14.04
C GLY A 11 17.57 -7.01 13.24
N ILE A 12 16.45 -6.52 12.71
CA ILE A 12 16.43 -5.35 11.83
C ILE A 12 15.58 -4.27 12.52
N GLU A 13 16.19 -3.12 12.80
CA GLU A 13 15.56 -1.99 13.49
C GLU A 13 15.10 -0.89 12.53
N ALA A 14 15.60 -0.92 11.29
CA ALA A 14 15.21 0.00 10.23
C ALA A 14 13.68 0.09 9.98
N LEU A 15 13.21 1.31 9.72
CA LEU A 15 11.79 1.61 9.47
C LEU A 15 11.39 1.52 8.00
N THR A 16 12.32 1.77 7.07
CA THR A 16 12.04 1.74 5.64
C THR A 16 12.50 0.44 5.02
N PHE A 17 11.79 -0.03 3.99
CA PHE A 17 12.12 -1.29 3.33
C PHE A 17 13.55 -1.32 2.77
N ALA A 18 14.02 -0.22 2.17
CA ALA A 18 15.39 -0.13 1.64
C ALA A 18 16.43 -0.28 2.76
N THR A 19 16.26 0.45 3.86
CA THR A 19 17.19 0.39 5.00
C THR A 19 17.15 -0.98 5.72
N GLN A 20 15.99 -1.65 5.72
CA GLN A 20 15.86 -3.01 6.25
C GLN A 20 16.67 -4.03 5.43
N LEU A 21 16.74 -3.86 4.11
CA LEU A 21 17.56 -4.71 3.25
C LEU A 21 19.04 -4.42 3.44
N ASP A 22 19.43 -3.16 3.58
CA ASP A 22 20.82 -2.77 3.87
C ASP A 22 21.32 -3.42 5.17
N GLU A 23 20.54 -3.33 6.25
CA GLU A 23 20.84 -3.98 7.53
C GLU A 23 20.89 -5.50 7.39
N ALA A 24 19.91 -6.11 6.71
CA ALA A 24 19.89 -7.56 6.53
C ALA A 24 21.10 -8.10 5.72
N VAL A 25 21.64 -7.31 4.79
CA VAL A 25 22.87 -7.63 4.07
C VAL A 25 24.09 -7.42 4.98
N ALA A 26 24.14 -6.33 5.74
CA ALA A 26 25.23 -6.04 6.67
C ALA A 26 25.35 -7.10 7.77
N GLU A 27 24.23 -7.61 8.27
CA GLU A 27 24.17 -8.72 9.23
C GLU A 27 24.39 -10.10 8.60
N GLY A 28 24.48 -10.19 7.27
CA GLY A 28 24.70 -11.45 6.55
C GLY A 28 23.49 -12.39 6.54
N VAL A 29 22.29 -11.88 6.85
CA VAL A 29 21.03 -12.64 6.80
C VAL A 29 20.66 -12.99 5.34
N ILE A 30 20.97 -12.08 4.41
CA ILE A 30 20.72 -12.22 2.97
C ILE A 30 21.95 -11.77 2.16
N THR A 31 22.05 -12.23 0.91
CA THR A 31 23.09 -11.77 -0.02
C THR A 31 22.66 -10.54 -0.83
N GLN A 32 23.60 -9.91 -1.53
CA GLN A 32 23.31 -8.79 -2.44
C GLN A 32 22.40 -9.17 -3.62
N ASP A 33 22.50 -10.41 -4.12
CA ASP A 33 21.59 -10.89 -5.18
C ASP A 33 20.18 -11.10 -4.64
N GLU A 34 20.06 -11.58 -3.40
CA GLU A 34 18.76 -11.75 -2.73
C GLU A 34 18.09 -10.42 -2.39
N ARG A 35 18.87 -9.37 -2.10
CA ARG A 35 18.38 -8.01 -1.97
C ARG A 35 17.65 -7.58 -3.25
N LYS A 36 18.28 -7.71 -4.42
CA LYS A 36 17.69 -7.30 -5.71
C LYS A 36 16.38 -8.03 -5.97
N LEU A 37 16.35 -9.34 -5.72
CA LEU A 37 15.15 -10.16 -5.83
C LEU A 37 14.01 -9.69 -4.91
N LEU A 38 14.32 -9.22 -3.69
CA LEU A 38 13.33 -8.67 -2.77
C LEU A 38 12.84 -7.28 -3.19
N GLU A 39 13.70 -6.46 -3.80
CA GLU A 39 13.34 -5.17 -4.40
C GLU A 39 12.37 -5.38 -5.58
N GLU A 40 12.71 -6.25 -6.52
CA GLU A 40 11.85 -6.62 -7.66
C GLU A 40 10.50 -7.19 -7.19
N LEU A 41 10.53 -8.11 -6.21
CA LEU A 41 9.31 -8.67 -5.63
C LEU A 41 8.43 -7.57 -5.02
N ARG A 42 9.02 -6.58 -4.34
CA ARG A 42 8.28 -5.47 -3.76
C ARG A 42 7.67 -4.58 -4.84
N GLU A 43 8.38 -4.30 -5.92
CA GLU A 43 7.83 -3.53 -7.04
C GLU A 43 6.61 -4.23 -7.64
N ILE A 44 6.73 -5.52 -7.98
CA ILE A 44 5.61 -6.32 -8.51
C ILE A 44 4.43 -6.35 -7.53
N THR A 45 4.73 -6.50 -6.25
CA THR A 45 3.70 -6.55 -5.20
C THR A 45 3.01 -5.21 -5.05
N MET A 46 3.76 -4.11 -5.05
CA MET A 46 3.16 -2.77 -5.01
C MET A 46 2.31 -2.56 -6.24
N ASP A 47 2.82 -2.78 -7.45
CA ASP A 47 2.07 -2.65 -8.70
C ASP A 47 0.77 -3.47 -8.70
N THR A 48 0.83 -4.72 -8.24
CA THR A 48 -0.34 -5.62 -8.15
C THR A 48 -1.36 -5.16 -7.09
N ILE A 49 -0.89 -4.63 -5.95
CA ILE A 49 -1.77 -4.20 -4.85
C ILE A 49 -2.30 -2.77 -5.07
N THR A 50 -1.55 -1.90 -5.77
CA THR A 50 -1.94 -0.50 -6.03
C THR A 50 -3.08 -0.35 -7.03
N VAL A 51 -3.84 -1.40 -7.28
CA VAL A 51 -5.06 -1.35 -8.08
C VAL A 51 -6.22 -1.01 -7.16
N ASP A 52 -6.43 0.29 -6.94
CA ASP A 52 -7.70 0.84 -6.44
C ASP A 52 -7.94 2.23 -7.04
N ASP A 53 -8.38 2.26 -8.30
CA ASP A 53 -8.89 3.47 -8.97
C ASP A 53 -10.30 3.83 -8.45
N PHE A 54 -10.58 3.64 -7.16
CA PHE A 54 -11.85 4.09 -6.60
C PHE A 54 -11.88 5.61 -6.55
N GLU A 55 -12.82 6.20 -7.25
CA GLU A 55 -13.09 7.61 -7.06
C GLU A 55 -13.61 7.84 -5.62
N PRO A 56 -13.34 9.01 -5.02
CA PRO A 56 -13.84 9.35 -3.68
C PRO A 56 -15.36 9.25 -3.52
N HIS A 57 -16.11 9.20 -4.62
CA HIS A 57 -17.56 8.97 -4.61
C HIS A 57 -17.94 7.49 -4.44
N GLU A 58 -17.08 6.56 -4.85
CA GLU A 58 -17.23 5.10 -4.70
C GLU A 58 -16.87 4.63 -3.29
N LEU A 59 -15.97 5.37 -2.62
CA LEU A 59 -15.61 5.15 -1.22
C LEU A 59 -16.66 5.68 -0.21
N ARG A 60 -17.79 6.24 -0.69
CA ARG A 60 -18.84 6.75 0.20
C ARG A 60 -19.59 5.61 0.86
N SER A 61 -19.80 5.73 2.17
CA SER A 61 -20.59 4.76 2.92
C SER A 61 -22.02 4.66 2.36
N ALA A 62 -22.62 3.47 2.45
CA ALA A 62 -23.98 3.23 1.95
C ALA A 62 -25.00 4.24 2.50
N GLY A 63 -24.84 4.67 3.76
CA GLY A 63 -25.70 5.68 4.39
C GLY A 63 -25.50 7.12 3.90
N TYR A 64 -24.51 7.40 3.04
CA TYR A 64 -24.31 8.74 2.48
C TYR A 64 -25.50 9.20 1.61
N TYR A 65 -26.18 8.26 0.95
CA TYR A 65 -27.34 8.54 0.09
C TYR A 65 -28.68 8.53 0.85
N ASP A 66 -28.72 7.92 2.03
CA ASP A 66 -29.93 7.80 2.86
C ASP A 66 -30.15 8.98 3.82
N LEU A 67 -29.33 10.05 3.72
CA LEU A 67 -29.54 11.26 4.51
C LEU A 67 -30.83 11.98 4.06
N PRO A 68 -31.85 12.10 4.93
CA PRO A 68 -33.05 12.86 4.62
C PRO A 68 -32.71 14.36 4.53
N GLY A 69 -32.41 14.85 3.32
CA GLY A 69 -32.16 16.29 3.11
C GLY A 69 -31.45 16.74 1.84
N LYS A 70 -30.80 15.85 1.05
CA LYS A 70 -30.18 16.28 -0.23
C LYS A 70 -31.15 16.21 -1.39
N GLN A 71 -31.93 17.27 -1.56
CA GLN A 71 -32.67 17.53 -2.81
C GLN A 71 -31.69 17.58 -4.00
N ARG A 72 -31.99 16.79 -5.05
CA ARG A 72 -31.29 16.91 -6.34
C ARG A 72 -31.58 18.31 -6.90
N PRO A 73 -30.58 19.12 -7.29
CA PRO A 73 -30.86 20.36 -8.00
C PRO A 73 -31.50 20.01 -9.35
N GLN A 74 -32.77 20.36 -9.52
CA GLN A 74 -33.45 20.27 -10.81
C GLN A 74 -32.81 21.27 -11.78
N PRO A 75 -32.47 20.89 -13.02
CA PRO A 75 -32.03 21.84 -14.03
C PRO A 75 -33.21 22.76 -14.35
N GLN A 76 -33.08 24.02 -13.96
CA GLN A 76 -34.05 25.06 -14.30
C GLN A 76 -33.97 25.29 -15.81
N GLN A 77 -34.93 24.74 -16.55
CA GLN A 77 -35.10 25.04 -17.97
C GLN A 77 -35.50 26.52 -18.07
N ALA A 78 -34.61 27.30 -18.69
CA ALA A 78 -34.89 28.66 -19.10
C ALA A 78 -35.93 28.66 -20.22
N ALA A 79 -37.02 29.41 -20.03
CA ALA A 79 -37.93 29.87 -21.06
C ALA A 79 -38.36 31.30 -20.70
#